data_AF-A0A7R9UN66-F1
#
_entry.id   AF-A0A7R9UN66-F1
#
_cell.length_a   1.000
_cell.length_b   1.000
_cell.length_c   1.000
_cell.angle_alpha   90.00
_cell.angle_beta   90.00
_cell.angle_gamma   90.00
#
_symmetry.space_group_name_H-M   'P 1'
#
loop_
_entity.id
_entity.type
_entity.pdbx_description
1 polymer ?
#
loop_
_entity_poly.entity_id
_entity_poly.type
_entity_poly.pdbx_seq_one_letter_code
_entity_poly.pdbx_strand_id
1 'polypeptide(L)'
;MSLRRASAVRSSAAVAHPVRTPPRPARSAVLLNGADDGGAPAAALGALGVFASLVCFVSEFTLKTTGCGLPAGPGGLYGAVEGLSYLAIVALIGWSVATKVQTGKGLPAGPFGLLGAAEGLAYLAALAGIVIAGLTVVDYGSIPNAVPSEGARCS
;
A
#
# COMPACT_ATOMS: atom_id res chain seq x y z
N MET A 1 50.52 -41.63 60.52
CA MET A 1 50.96 -40.67 59.48
C MET A 1 49.80 -40.42 58.54
N SER A 2 48.98 -39.43 58.87
CA SER A 2 48.63 -38.26 58.02
C SER A 2 47.38 -38.45 57.16
N LEU A 3 46.26 -38.05 57.77
CA LEU A 3 45.02 -37.62 57.10
C LEU A 3 45.33 -36.49 56.11
N ARG A 4 44.79 -36.56 54.89
CA ARG A 4 44.55 -35.36 54.07
C ARG A 4 43.15 -35.38 53.48
N ARG A 5 42.30 -34.54 54.09
CA ARG A 5 41.08 -33.96 53.50
C ARG A 5 41.46 -33.16 52.27
N ALA A 6 40.69 -33.24 51.19
CA ALA A 6 40.72 -32.25 50.12
C ALA A 6 39.32 -31.64 49.98
N SER A 7 39.28 -30.33 50.23
CA SER A 7 38.11 -29.47 50.24
C SER A 7 37.34 -29.47 48.93
N ALA A 8 36.01 -29.39 49.07
CA ALA A 8 35.10 -28.94 48.03
C ALA A 8 35.38 -27.47 47.67
N VAL A 9 35.56 -27.19 46.38
CA VAL A 9 35.49 -25.82 45.83
C VAL A 9 34.11 -25.68 45.18
N ARG A 10 33.19 -25.03 45.91
CA ARG A 10 31.94 -24.51 45.34
C ARG A 10 32.31 -23.33 44.44
N SER A 11 32.18 -23.50 43.13
CA SER A 11 32.21 -22.39 42.19
C SER A 11 30.84 -21.72 42.19
N SER A 12 30.77 -20.51 42.74
CA SER A 12 29.55 -19.71 42.81
C SER A 12 29.04 -19.35 41.42
N ALA A 13 27.74 -19.58 41.22
CA ALA A 13 26.99 -19.17 40.06
C ALA A 13 26.97 -17.64 39.93
N ALA A 14 27.39 -17.13 38.78
CA ALA A 14 26.94 -15.83 38.29
C ALA A 14 25.72 -16.09 37.40
N VAL A 15 24.54 -16.15 38.01
CA VAL A 15 23.25 -16.13 37.30
C VAL A 15 23.13 -14.75 36.67
N ALA A 16 23.33 -14.66 35.36
CA ALA A 16 23.03 -13.46 34.59
C ALA A 16 21.51 -13.25 34.58
N HIS A 17 21.05 -12.21 35.28
CA HIS A 17 19.66 -11.76 35.18
C HIS A 17 19.43 -11.17 33.78
N PRO A 18 18.43 -11.65 33.01
CA PRO A 18 18.02 -10.95 31.80
C PRO A 18 17.47 -9.57 32.18
N VAL A 19 18.16 -8.52 31.75
CA VAL A 19 17.64 -7.15 31.81
C VAL A 19 16.39 -7.12 30.93
N ARG A 20 15.21 -7.13 31.55
CA ARG A 20 13.94 -6.83 30.88
C ARG A 20 14.02 -5.38 30.41
N THR A 21 14.28 -5.17 29.12
CA THR A 21 14.04 -3.88 28.49
C THR A 21 12.55 -3.55 28.63
N PRO A 22 12.18 -2.37 29.14
CA PRO A 22 10.77 -1.98 29.19
C PRO A 22 10.20 -1.94 27.76
N PRO A 23 8.95 -2.36 27.55
CA PRO A 23 8.29 -2.17 26.27
C PRO A 23 8.33 -0.68 25.94
N ARG A 24 8.86 -0.33 24.76
CA ARG A 24 8.81 1.05 24.25
C ARG A 24 7.34 1.48 24.28
N PRO A 25 7.01 2.64 24.88
CA PRO A 25 5.65 3.14 24.82
C PRO A 25 5.29 3.34 23.35
N ALA A 26 4.30 2.56 22.90
CA ALA A 26 3.75 2.66 21.57
C ALA A 26 3.27 4.11 21.37
N ARG A 27 4.01 4.86 20.56
CA ARG A 27 3.59 6.19 20.13
C ARG A 27 2.37 6.01 19.23
N SER A 28 1.20 6.29 19.81
CA SER A 28 -0.06 6.71 19.20
C SER A 28 -0.19 6.47 17.69
N ALA A 29 -0.43 5.22 17.31
CA ALA A 29 -1.09 4.87 16.05
C ALA A 29 -2.61 4.99 16.24
N VAL A 30 -3.09 6.22 16.39
CA VAL A 30 -4.52 6.52 16.43
C VAL A 30 -5.03 6.44 14.99
N LEU A 31 -5.96 5.49 14.73
CA LEU A 31 -6.77 5.24 13.51
C LEU A 31 -6.39 4.14 12.51
N LEU A 32 -5.58 3.12 12.84
CA LEU A 32 -5.41 1.94 11.95
C LEU A 32 -5.61 0.56 12.61
N ASN A 33 -6.07 0.50 13.87
CA ASN A 33 -6.33 -0.77 14.58
C ASN A 33 -7.57 -1.56 14.08
N GLY A 34 -8.14 -1.24 12.91
CA GLY A 34 -9.30 -1.94 12.35
C GLY A 34 -8.99 -2.91 11.20
N ALA A 35 -7.75 -2.94 10.72
CA ALA A 35 -7.33 -3.83 9.63
C ALA A 35 -6.74 -5.16 10.12
N ASP A 36 -6.30 -5.19 11.38
CA ASP A 36 -5.87 -6.40 12.06
C ASP A 36 -7.09 -7.02 12.74
N ASP A 37 -7.82 -7.86 12.00
CA ASP A 37 -8.54 -9.05 12.46
C ASP A 37 -9.48 -9.56 11.34
N GLY A 38 -9.21 -10.79 10.90
CA GLY A 38 -9.73 -11.36 9.66
C GLY A 38 -11.25 -11.46 9.56
N GLY A 39 -11.75 -11.20 8.34
CA GLY A 39 -13.08 -11.62 7.89
C GLY A 39 -13.72 -10.64 6.93
N ALA A 40 -14.17 -9.49 7.45
CA ALA A 40 -14.97 -8.51 6.70
C ALA A 40 -14.19 -7.23 6.30
N PRO A 41 -13.44 -6.54 7.19
CA PRO A 41 -12.85 -5.25 6.84
C PRO A 41 -11.73 -5.40 5.81
N ALA A 42 -10.85 -6.39 5.96
CA ALA A 42 -9.80 -6.67 4.99
C ALA A 42 -10.36 -7.10 3.61
N ALA A 43 -11.47 -7.86 3.60
CA ALA A 43 -12.14 -8.25 2.37
C ALA A 43 -12.78 -7.05 1.66
N ALA A 44 -13.42 -6.14 2.42
CA ALA A 44 -14.00 -4.91 1.89
C ALA A 44 -12.93 -3.96 1.33
N LEU A 45 -11.82 -3.77 2.06
CA LEU A 45 -10.69 -2.96 1.59
C LEU A 45 -10.04 -3.57 0.34
N GLY A 46 -9.89 -4.90 0.31
CA GLY A 46 -9.43 -5.61 -0.88
C GLY A 46 -10.37 -5.42 -2.06
N ALA A 47 -11.68 -5.60 -1.87
CA ALA A 47 -12.67 -5.41 -2.94
C ALA A 47 -12.71 -3.97 -3.46
N LEU A 48 -12.66 -2.97 -2.58
CA LEU A 48 -12.59 -1.56 -2.96
C LEU A 48 -11.30 -1.23 -3.69
N GLY A 49 -10.16 -1.78 -3.27
CA GLY A 49 -8.88 -1.59 -3.96
C GLY A 49 -8.84 -2.25 -5.34
N VAL A 50 -9.42 -3.44 -5.48
CA VAL A 50 -9.59 -4.10 -6.80
C VAL A 50 -10.49 -3.25 -7.70
N PHE A 51 -11.65 -2.81 -7.19
CA PHE A 51 -12.57 -1.95 -7.94
C PHE A 51 -11.89 -0.65 -8.38
N ALA A 52 -11.19 0.03 -7.48
CA ALA A 52 -10.43 1.24 -7.79
C ALA A 52 -9.36 0.97 -8.87
N SER A 53 -8.66 -0.17 -8.81
CA SER A 53 -7.67 -0.54 -9.82
C SER A 53 -8.30 -0.75 -11.19
N LEU A 54 -9.48 -1.39 -11.27
CA LEU A 54 -10.20 -1.56 -12.52
C LEU A 54 -10.64 -0.22 -13.13
N VAL A 55 -11.10 0.72 -12.29
CA VAL A 55 -11.42 2.09 -12.75
C VAL A 55 -10.17 2.77 -13.32
N CYS A 56 -9.02 2.70 -12.62
CA CYS A 56 -7.76 3.24 -13.12
C CYS A 56 -7.36 2.61 -14.46
N PHE A 57 -7.45 1.29 -14.61
CA PHE A 57 -7.11 0.62 -15.87
C PHE A 57 -8.03 1.03 -17.03
N VAL A 58 -9.34 1.20 -16.78
CA VAL A 58 -10.26 1.70 -17.80
C VAL A 58 -9.89 3.13 -18.20
N SER A 59 -9.61 4.00 -17.23
CA SER A 59 -9.15 5.37 -17.50
C SER A 59 -7.87 5.40 -18.33
N GLU A 60 -6.85 4.64 -17.91
CA GLU A 60 -5.56 4.53 -18.58
C GLU A 60 -5.69 3.96 -20.00
N PHE A 61 -6.56 2.96 -20.18
CA PHE A 61 -6.86 2.39 -21.49
C PHE A 61 -7.54 3.41 -22.40
N THR A 62 -8.52 4.15 -21.91
CA THR A 62 -9.15 5.27 -22.65
C THR A 62 -8.11 6.31 -23.02
N LEU A 63 -7.23 6.69 -22.09
CA LEU A 63 -6.15 7.64 -22.35
C LEU A 63 -5.20 7.14 -23.43
N LYS A 64 -4.78 5.87 -23.38
CA LYS A 64 -3.85 5.34 -24.38
C LYS A 64 -4.47 5.19 -25.77
N THR A 65 -5.76 4.84 -25.85
CA THR A 65 -6.44 4.57 -27.13
C THR A 65 -6.97 5.83 -27.80
N THR A 66 -7.44 6.81 -27.02
CA THR A 66 -8.06 8.03 -27.54
C THR A 66 -7.15 9.25 -27.45
N GLY A 67 -6.14 9.21 -26.58
CA GLY A 67 -5.37 10.40 -26.20
C GLY A 67 -6.10 11.33 -25.22
N CYS A 68 -7.29 10.93 -24.75
CA CYS A 68 -8.15 11.71 -23.86
C CYS A 68 -8.40 10.99 -22.54
N GLY A 69 -8.47 11.76 -21.45
CA GLY A 69 -8.94 11.25 -20.16
C GLY A 69 -10.40 10.81 -20.21
N LEU A 70 -10.84 10.10 -19.17
CA LEU A 70 -12.22 9.63 -19.09
C LEU A 70 -13.19 10.84 -19.09
N PRO A 71 -14.29 10.81 -19.86
CA PRO A 71 -15.25 11.91 -19.84
C PRO A 71 -15.85 12.05 -18.44
N ALA A 72 -16.01 13.29 -17.97
CA ALA A 72 -16.49 13.57 -16.61
C ALA A 72 -17.89 12.98 -16.31
N GLY A 73 -18.68 12.71 -17.35
CA GLY A 73 -20.02 12.15 -17.24
C GLY A 73 -21.06 13.14 -16.69
N PRO A 74 -22.33 12.73 -16.57
CA PRO A 74 -23.39 13.59 -16.05
C PRO A 74 -23.05 14.08 -14.64
N GLY A 75 -23.00 15.40 -14.46
CA GLY A 75 -22.69 16.01 -13.16
C GLY A 75 -21.25 15.77 -12.66
N GLY A 76 -20.32 15.30 -13.51
CA GLY A 76 -18.93 15.06 -13.12
C GLY A 76 -18.69 13.75 -12.35
N LEU A 77 -19.69 12.87 -12.28
CA LEU A 77 -19.62 11.65 -11.46
C LEU A 77 -18.52 10.68 -11.90
N TYR A 78 -18.27 10.53 -13.21
CA TYR A 78 -17.24 9.61 -13.70
C TYR A 78 -15.86 10.14 -13.37
N GLY A 79 -15.63 11.44 -13.55
CA GLY A 79 -14.38 12.09 -13.15
C GLY A 79 -14.15 12.04 -11.65
N ALA A 80 -15.21 12.16 -10.84
CA ALA A 80 -15.09 12.01 -9.38
C ALA A 80 -14.71 10.59 -8.95
N VAL A 81 -15.32 9.57 -9.56
CA VAL A 81 -14.99 8.16 -9.29
C VAL A 81 -13.57 7.83 -9.72
N GLU A 82 -13.16 8.32 -10.89
CA GLU A 82 -11.79 8.23 -11.39
C GLU A 82 -10.79 8.89 -10.42
N GLY A 83 -11.03 10.14 -10.02
CA GLY A 83 -10.16 10.86 -9.07
C GLY A 83 -10.05 10.16 -7.72
N LEU A 84 -11.17 9.69 -7.16
CA LEU A 84 -11.19 8.91 -5.92
C LEU A 84 -10.46 7.58 -6.07
N SER A 85 -10.55 6.93 -7.23
CA SER A 85 -9.83 5.68 -7.48
C SER A 85 -8.31 5.90 -7.45
N TYR A 86 -7.79 6.97 -8.05
CA TYR A 86 -6.37 7.30 -7.97
C TYR A 86 -5.90 7.57 -6.53
N LEU A 87 -6.70 8.28 -5.74
CA LEU A 87 -6.40 8.50 -4.31
C LEU A 87 -6.39 7.18 -3.53
N ALA A 88 -7.31 6.27 -3.81
CA ALA A 88 -7.36 4.95 -3.18
C ALA A 88 -6.12 4.11 -3.52
N ILE A 89 -5.67 4.14 -4.78
CA ILE A 89 -4.43 3.46 -5.21
C ILE A 89 -3.21 4.04 -4.48
N VAL A 90 -3.08 5.36 -4.41
CA VAL A 90 -1.96 6.02 -3.71
C VAL A 90 -1.98 5.68 -2.22
N ALA A 91 -3.15 5.69 -1.57
CA ALA A 91 -3.29 5.32 -0.18
C ALA A 91 -2.91 3.85 0.07
N LEU A 92 -3.34 2.93 -0.81
CA LEU A 92 -3.04 1.51 -0.69
C LEU A 92 -1.54 1.22 -0.88
N ILE A 93 -0.89 1.85 -1.86
CA ILE A 93 0.56 1.77 -2.05
C ILE A 93 1.28 2.37 -0.85
N GLY A 94 0.86 3.54 -0.37
CA GLY A 94 1.44 4.18 0.82
C GLY A 94 1.37 3.28 2.05
N TRP A 95 0.23 2.61 2.26
CA TRP A 95 0.06 1.63 3.33
C TRP A 95 0.94 0.39 3.13
N SER A 96 1.06 -0.12 1.91
CA SER A 96 1.97 -1.21 1.56
C SER A 96 3.41 -0.86 1.94
N VAL A 97 3.89 0.29 1.47
CA VAL A 97 5.26 0.76 1.74
C VAL A 97 5.47 0.96 3.23
N ALA A 98 4.54 1.62 3.93
CA ALA A 98 4.63 1.82 5.37
C ALA A 98 4.73 0.49 6.15
N THR A 99 3.87 -0.47 5.80
CA THR A 99 3.88 -1.83 6.39
C THR A 99 5.19 -2.54 6.09
N LYS A 100 5.70 -2.42 4.87
CA LYS A 100 6.95 -3.04 4.44
C LYS A 100 8.17 -2.47 5.13
N VAL A 101 8.21 -1.15 5.35
CA VAL A 101 9.28 -0.49 6.10
C VAL A 101 9.25 -0.90 7.58
N GLN A 102 8.07 -1.08 8.17
CA GLN A 102 7.93 -1.40 9.60
C GLN A 102 8.13 -2.88 9.91
N THR A 103 7.67 -3.77 9.03
CA THR A 103 7.58 -5.22 9.29
C THR A 103 8.50 -6.06 8.41
N GLY A 104 9.03 -5.50 7.33
CA GLY A 104 9.75 -6.23 6.28
C GLY A 104 8.85 -7.03 5.33
N LYS A 105 7.53 -6.98 5.48
CA LYS A 105 6.54 -7.72 4.67
C LYS A 105 5.52 -6.76 4.04
N GLY A 106 4.95 -7.15 2.89
CA GLY A 106 3.83 -6.42 2.27
C GLY A 106 2.54 -6.52 3.09
N LEU A 107 1.41 -6.07 2.53
CA LEU A 107 0.13 -6.21 3.24
C LEU A 107 -0.22 -7.70 3.42
N PRO A 108 -0.95 -8.06 4.50
CA PRO A 108 -1.52 -9.39 4.60
C PRO A 108 -2.48 -9.62 3.42
N ALA A 109 -2.48 -10.84 2.89
CA ALA A 109 -3.32 -11.17 1.73
C ALA A 109 -4.83 -10.99 2.01
N GLY A 110 -5.24 -11.08 3.29
CA GLY A 110 -6.63 -10.99 3.72
C GLY A 110 -7.47 -12.20 3.28
N PRO A 111 -8.76 -12.23 3.65
CA PRO A 111 -9.70 -13.26 3.21
C PRO A 111 -9.78 -13.33 1.68
N PHE A 112 -9.78 -14.54 1.14
CA PHE A 112 -9.75 -14.82 -0.31
C PHE A 112 -8.55 -14.21 -1.07
N GLY A 113 -7.53 -13.68 -0.37
CA GLY A 113 -6.40 -13.01 -1.00
C GLY A 113 -6.73 -11.63 -1.61
N LEU A 114 -7.91 -11.07 -1.33
CA LEU A 114 -8.39 -9.84 -1.98
C LEU A 114 -7.51 -8.63 -1.66
N LEU A 115 -7.01 -8.51 -0.44
CA LEU A 115 -6.18 -7.38 -0.05
C LEU A 115 -4.80 -7.45 -0.70
N GLY A 116 -4.24 -8.66 -0.82
CA GLY A 116 -3.00 -8.88 -1.57
C GLY A 116 -3.17 -8.66 -3.08
N ALA A 117 -4.31 -9.06 -3.65
CA ALA A 117 -4.64 -8.78 -5.05
C ALA A 117 -4.78 -7.27 -5.29
N ALA A 118 -5.45 -6.55 -4.40
CA ALA A 118 -5.58 -5.11 -4.45
C ALA A 118 -4.21 -4.41 -4.39
N GLU A 119 -3.31 -4.85 -3.50
CA GLU A 119 -1.94 -4.35 -3.43
C GLU A 119 -1.21 -4.51 -4.77
N GLY A 120 -1.24 -5.73 -5.34
CA GLY A 120 -0.57 -6.02 -6.61
C GLY A 120 -1.14 -5.21 -7.78
N LEU A 121 -2.46 -5.13 -7.90
CA LEU A 121 -3.12 -4.34 -8.94
C LEU A 121 -2.86 -2.85 -8.78
N ALA A 122 -2.76 -2.34 -7.55
CA ALA A 122 -2.43 -0.95 -7.30
C ALA A 122 -1.03 -0.58 -7.79
N TYR A 123 -0.02 -1.41 -7.49
CA TYR A 123 1.32 -1.19 -8.05
C TYR A 123 1.34 -1.30 -9.58
N LEU A 124 0.56 -2.23 -10.15
CA LEU A 124 0.47 -2.40 -11.60
C LEU A 124 -0.21 -1.19 -12.26
N ALA A 125 -1.31 -0.68 -11.71
CA ALA A 125 -1.99 0.53 -12.16
C ALA A 125 -1.05 1.73 -12.08
N ALA A 126 -0.36 1.93 -10.95
CA ALA A 126 0.61 3.02 -10.82
C ALA A 126 1.73 2.94 -11.88
N LEU A 127 2.27 1.75 -12.14
CA LEU A 127 3.27 1.55 -13.19
C LEU A 127 2.69 1.83 -14.59
N ALA A 128 1.50 1.32 -14.88
CA ALA A 128 0.83 1.53 -16.15
C ALA A 128 0.53 3.02 -16.39
N GLY A 129 0.04 3.74 -15.39
CA GLY A 129 -0.14 5.19 -15.42
C GLY A 129 1.16 5.95 -15.70
N ILE A 130 2.27 5.60 -15.05
CA ILE A 130 3.59 6.20 -15.34
C ILE A 130 4.01 5.95 -16.80
N VAL A 131 3.88 4.69 -17.26
CA VAL A 131 4.25 4.30 -18.63
C VAL A 131 3.38 5.05 -19.65
N ILE A 132 2.06 5.05 -19.47
CA ILE A 132 1.12 5.70 -20.38
C ILE A 132 1.33 7.21 -20.37
N ALA A 133 1.55 7.83 -19.21
CA ALA A 133 1.88 9.25 -19.14
C ALA A 133 3.17 9.56 -19.92
N GLY A 134 4.21 8.75 -19.77
CA GLY A 134 5.45 8.88 -20.55
C GLY A 134 5.23 8.74 -22.06
N LEU A 135 4.48 7.73 -22.49
CA LEU A 135 4.12 7.56 -23.90
C LEU A 135 3.29 8.72 -24.43
N THR A 136 2.37 9.25 -23.64
CA THR A 136 1.51 10.39 -24.00
C THR A 136 2.34 11.66 -24.20
N VAL A 137 3.35 11.89 -23.37
CA VAL A 137 4.31 13.00 -23.55
C VAL A 137 5.12 12.84 -24.84
N VAL A 138 5.55 11.62 -25.18
CA VAL A 138 6.29 11.34 -26.42
C VAL A 138 5.40 11.50 -27.66
N ASP A 139 4.16 10.99 -27.60
CA ASP A 139 3.22 10.96 -28.72
C ASP A 139 2.59 12.34 -29.00
N TYR A 140 2.34 13.13 -27.94
CA TYR A 140 1.54 14.36 -28.03
C TYR A 140 2.22 15.62 -27.51
N GLY A 141 3.40 15.51 -26.87
CA GLY A 141 4.18 16.66 -26.41
C GLY A 141 3.65 17.35 -25.15
N SER A 142 2.58 16.83 -24.53
CA SER A 142 1.99 17.39 -23.31
C SER A 142 1.28 16.32 -22.47
N ILE A 143 1.11 16.61 -21.17
CA ILE A 143 0.27 15.82 -20.28
C ILE A 143 -1.18 16.33 -20.40
N PRO A 144 -2.18 15.45 -20.55
CA PRO A 144 -3.57 15.88 -20.65
C PRO A 144 -4.01 16.60 -19.38
N ASN A 145 -4.75 17.70 -19.56
CA ASN A 145 -5.38 18.41 -18.45
C ASN A 145 -6.63 17.64 -17.98
N ALA A 146 -6.87 17.62 -16.67
CA ALA A 146 -8.06 17.05 -16.05
C ALA A 146 -9.36 17.79 -16.42
N VAL A 147 -9.25 19.04 -16.87
CA VAL A 147 -10.37 19.80 -17.43
C VAL A 147 -10.11 20.12 -18.90
N PRO A 148 -11.16 20.09 -19.75
CA PRO A 148 -11.05 20.61 -21.11
C PRO A 148 -10.50 22.03 -21.06
N SER A 149 -9.39 22.26 -21.76
CA SER A 149 -8.74 23.56 -21.85
C SER A 149 -8.57 23.91 -23.32
N GLU A 150 -8.72 25.18 -23.65
CA GLU A 150 -8.57 25.65 -25.03
C GLU A 150 -7.17 25.31 -25.55
N GLY A 151 -7.12 24.52 -26.61
CA GLY A 151 -5.89 24.00 -27.21
C GLY A 151 -5.47 22.59 -26.74
N ALA A 152 -6.19 21.96 -25.81
CA ALA A 152 -5.99 20.55 -25.48
C ALA A 152 -6.60 19.63 -26.56
N ARG A 153 -6.06 18.42 -26.75
CA ARG A 153 -6.56 17.47 -27.76
C ARG A 153 -8.04 17.08 -27.60
N CYS A 154 -8.60 17.29 -26.40
CA CYS A 154 -9.92 16.80 -25.99
C CYS A 154 -10.81 17.95 -25.52
N SER A 155 -10.64 19.14 -26.11
CA SER A 155 -11.50 20.32 -25.95
C SER A 155 -12.78 20.22 -26.76
#